data_AF-A0A5J5EYC6-F1
#
_entry.id   AF-A0A5J5EYC6-F1
#
_cell.length_a   1.000
_cell.length_b   1.000
_cell.length_c   1.000
_cell.angle_alpha   90.00
_cell.angle_beta   90.00
_cell.angle_gamma   90.00
#
_symmetry.space_group_name_H-M   'P 1'
#
loop_
_entity.id
_entity.type
_entity.pdbx_description
1 polymer ?
#
loop_
_entity_poly.entity_id
_entity_poly.type
_entity_poly.pdbx_seq_one_letter_code
_entity_poly.pdbx_strand_id
1 'polypeptide(L)'
;MPVTGLYFIAETPSPTSTPIYNSVLDRLQKRHQPVHSGHYRLDHRLHRNTLPETASAPSFLQYLELPHLSPLPFVLCGTALITLERDFLHVLKSKLGGVWTHRQQLRADGVGCDIEDFRVRVGRLFMGEQNKGVVLEVEYLPVDTIAAGEPVLRDFVDGLELPWAGKWFFGSGDRGKEWTVMDTGRAYCEMLRFR
;
A
#
# COMPACT_ATOMS: atom_id res chain seq x y z
N MET A 1 -14.56 9.70 -0.61
CA MET A 1 -13.52 9.36 0.43
C MET A 1 -12.32 10.28 0.21
N PRO A 2 -11.55 10.67 1.24
CA PRO A 2 -10.36 11.51 1.02
C PRO A 2 -9.36 10.88 0.08
N VAL A 3 -8.71 11.70 -0.74
CA VAL A 3 -7.70 11.23 -1.69
C VAL A 3 -6.49 10.68 -0.93
N THR A 4 -6.07 9.48 -1.31
CA THR A 4 -4.92 8.79 -0.70
C THR A 4 -3.86 8.51 -1.76
N GLY A 5 -2.61 8.85 -1.46
CA GLY A 5 -1.45 8.47 -2.26
C GLY A 5 -0.52 7.55 -1.48
N LEU A 6 0.07 6.58 -2.17
CA LEU A 6 1.12 5.74 -1.60
C LEU A 6 2.46 6.14 -2.18
N TYR A 7 3.41 6.46 -1.32
CA TYR A 7 4.78 6.72 -1.67
C TYR A 7 5.68 5.62 -1.11
N PHE A 8 6.33 4.86 -1.99
CA PHE A 8 7.19 3.75 -1.61
C PHE A 8 8.66 4.08 -1.85
N ILE A 9 9.48 3.91 -0.81
CA ILE A 9 10.93 4.05 -0.86
C ILE A 9 11.52 2.66 -0.70
N ALA A 10 12.15 2.14 -1.76
CA ALA A 10 12.76 0.81 -1.73
C ALA A 10 13.99 0.80 -0.81
N GLU A 11 14.18 -0.30 -0.09
CA GLU A 11 15.40 -0.50 0.70
C GLU A 11 16.62 -0.60 -0.22
N THR A 12 17.61 0.26 -0.02
CA THR A 12 18.91 0.18 -0.68
C THR A 12 19.90 -0.54 0.21
N PRO A 13 20.61 -1.58 -0.25
CA PRO A 13 21.60 -2.28 0.56
C PRO A 13 22.81 -1.36 0.82
N SER A 14 22.79 -0.65 1.94
CA SER A 14 23.92 0.13 2.43
C SER A 14 24.24 -0.26 3.88
N PRO A 15 25.49 -0.65 4.18
CA PRO A 15 25.88 -1.10 5.52
C PRO A 15 25.97 0.03 6.56
N THR A 16 25.83 1.30 6.16
CA THR A 16 26.07 2.48 7.02
C THR A 16 24.92 3.48 7.06
N SER A 17 23.83 3.25 6.31
CA SER A 17 22.71 4.21 6.27
C SER A 17 21.80 4.08 7.49
N THR A 18 21.40 5.21 8.06
CA THR A 18 20.27 5.29 9.00
C THR A 18 19.04 4.60 8.38
N PRO A 19 18.29 3.78 9.13
CA PRO A 19 17.09 3.15 8.62
C PRO A 19 16.14 4.20 8.02
N ILE A 20 15.73 4.01 6.77
CA ILE A 20 14.85 4.94 6.03
C ILE A 20 13.63 5.30 6.86
N TYR A 21 13.04 4.29 7.53
CA TYR A 21 11.87 4.45 8.37
C TYR A 21 12.05 5.48 9.49
N ASN A 22 13.15 5.37 10.25
CA ASN A 22 13.40 6.29 11.36
C ASN A 22 13.62 7.71 10.83
N SER A 23 14.30 7.83 9.69
CA SER A 23 14.55 9.13 9.05
C SER A 23 13.27 9.81 8.57
N VAL A 24 12.32 9.04 8.02
CA VAL A 24 11.00 9.55 7.64
C VAL A 24 10.24 10.06 8.88
N LEU A 25 10.21 9.27 9.96
CA LEU A 25 9.56 9.67 11.20
C LEU A 25 10.21 10.92 11.81
N ASP A 26 11.54 11.01 11.83
CA ASP A 26 12.26 12.16 12.34
C ASP A 26 11.95 13.43 11.53
N ARG A 27 11.81 13.31 10.21
CA ARG A 27 11.44 14.45 9.34
C ARG A 27 10.01 14.90 9.59
N LEU A 28 9.07 13.96 9.71
CA LEU A 28 7.69 14.26 10.08
C LEU A 28 7.64 14.96 11.44
N GLN A 29 8.37 14.44 12.44
CA GLN A 29 8.41 15.01 13.79
C GLN A 29 8.95 16.44 13.79
N LYS A 30 10.07 16.67 13.10
CA LYS A 30 10.74 17.98 13.07
C LYS A 30 9.94 19.06 12.34
N ARG A 31 9.21 18.70 11.28
CA ARG A 31 8.49 19.67 10.46
C ARG A 31 7.06 19.93 10.92
N HIS A 32 6.38 18.91 11.43
CA HIS A 32 4.92 18.95 11.53
C HIS A 32 4.36 18.63 12.93
N GLN A 33 5.18 18.22 13.90
CA GLN A 33 4.72 17.85 15.25
C GLN A 33 3.48 16.91 15.22
N PRO A 34 3.59 15.74 14.57
CA PRO A 34 2.47 14.85 14.30
C PRO A 34 1.81 14.34 15.59
N VAL A 35 0.49 14.16 15.55
CA VAL A 35 -0.27 13.52 16.63
C VAL A 35 -0.44 12.04 16.29
N HIS A 36 0.03 11.14 17.15
CA HIS A 36 -0.09 9.70 16.91
C HIS A 36 -1.56 9.24 16.88
N SER A 37 -1.96 8.57 15.79
CA SER A 37 -3.34 8.14 15.55
C SER A 37 -3.54 6.62 15.61
N GLY A 38 -2.45 5.84 15.72
CA GLY A 38 -2.51 4.42 16.02
C GLY A 38 -1.42 3.58 15.36
N HIS A 39 -1.62 2.27 15.40
CA HIS A 39 -0.76 1.29 14.73
C HIS A 39 -1.18 1.12 13.26
N TYR A 40 -0.21 1.04 12.37
CA TYR A 40 -0.43 0.78 10.94
C TYR A 40 0.03 -0.63 10.60
N ARG A 41 -0.85 -1.40 9.95
CA ARG A 41 -0.56 -2.77 9.54
C ARG A 41 -1.15 -3.09 8.17
N LEU A 42 -0.40 -3.87 7.40
CA LEU A 42 -0.79 -4.41 6.11
C LEU A 42 -0.41 -5.89 6.02
N ASP A 43 -1.27 -6.74 5.47
CA ASP A 43 -0.93 -8.12 5.08
C ASP A 43 -1.36 -8.35 3.63
N HIS A 44 -0.40 -8.67 2.76
CA HIS A 44 -0.62 -8.91 1.35
C HIS A 44 -0.11 -10.30 0.98
N ARG A 45 -0.89 -11.02 0.17
CA ARG A 45 -0.57 -12.35 -0.30
C ARG A 45 -0.79 -12.43 -1.80
N LEU A 46 0.22 -12.93 -2.51
CA LEU A 46 0.18 -13.18 -3.93
C LEU A 46 0.02 -14.68 -4.18
N HIS A 47 -0.99 -15.03 -4.97
CA HIS A 47 -1.24 -16.38 -5.44
C HIS A 47 -1.10 -16.42 -6.96
N ARG A 48 -0.50 -17.48 -7.48
CA ARG A 48 -0.32 -17.72 -8.91
C ARG A 48 -1.26 -18.80 -9.38
N ASN A 49 -1.86 -18.59 -10.54
CA ASN A 49 -2.67 -19.60 -11.22
C ASN A 49 -1.78 -20.77 -11.67
N THR A 50 -2.20 -21.99 -11.38
CA THR A 50 -1.52 -23.24 -11.76
C THR A 50 -2.15 -23.93 -12.96
N LEU A 51 -3.32 -23.47 -13.41
CA LEU A 51 -3.95 -24.02 -14.60
C LEU A 51 -3.12 -23.69 -15.85
N PRO A 52 -3.08 -24.60 -16.84
CA PRO A 52 -2.43 -24.33 -18.11
C PRO A 52 -3.14 -23.16 -18.80
N GLU A 53 -2.47 -22.01 -18.88
CA GLU A 53 -3.00 -20.82 -19.53
C GLU A 53 -2.70 -20.84 -21.03
N THR A 54 -3.71 -20.55 -21.84
CA THR A 54 -3.56 -20.21 -23.26
C THR A 54 -3.03 -18.78 -23.47
N ALA A 55 -2.94 -17.99 -22.39
CA ALA A 55 -2.49 -16.61 -22.41
C ALA A 55 -0.96 -16.48 -22.29
N SER A 56 -0.40 -15.39 -22.83
CA SER A 56 1.04 -15.14 -22.90
C SER A 56 1.71 -14.75 -21.57
N ALA A 57 0.94 -14.55 -20.50
CA ALA A 57 1.47 -14.11 -19.20
C ALA A 57 0.75 -14.80 -18.03
N PRO A 58 1.47 -15.12 -16.93
CA PRO A 58 0.91 -15.81 -15.76
C PRO A 58 -0.16 -14.96 -15.07
N SER A 59 -1.32 -15.55 -14.76
CA SER A 59 -2.35 -14.89 -13.94
C SER A 59 -2.03 -14.96 -12.45
N PHE A 60 -2.34 -13.85 -11.77
CA PHE A 60 -2.13 -13.68 -10.34
C PHE A 60 -3.42 -13.21 -9.66
N LEU A 61 -3.63 -13.72 -8.45
CA LEU A 61 -4.61 -13.24 -7.50
C LEU A 61 -3.87 -12.58 -6.33
N GLN A 62 -4.25 -11.35 -6.00
CA GLN A 62 -3.76 -10.65 -4.81
C GLN A 62 -4.85 -10.64 -3.75
N TYR A 63 -4.48 -10.97 -2.53
CA TYR A 63 -5.30 -10.83 -1.33
C TYR A 63 -4.64 -9.80 -0.42
N LEU A 64 -5.38 -8.79 0.01
CA LEU A 64 -4.84 -7.63 0.72
C LEU A 64 -5.73 -7.25 1.90
N GLU A 65 -5.16 -7.29 3.10
CA GLU A 65 -5.80 -6.83 4.33
C GLU A 65 -5.26 -5.46 4.73
N LEU A 66 -6.16 -4.50 4.87
CA LEU A 66 -5.90 -3.13 5.32
C LEU A 66 -6.93 -2.73 6.39
N PRO A 67 -6.75 -3.16 7.65
CA PRO A 67 -7.77 -3.00 8.69
C PRO A 67 -8.15 -1.54 8.98
N HIS A 68 -7.24 -0.60 8.72
CA HIS A 68 -7.48 0.84 8.88
C HIS A 68 -8.35 1.44 7.77
N LEU A 69 -8.47 0.75 6.63
CA LEU A 69 -9.18 1.22 5.44
C LEU A 69 -10.50 0.49 5.23
N SER A 70 -10.51 -0.84 5.42
CA SER A 70 -11.69 -1.68 5.22
C SER A 70 -11.70 -2.84 6.22
N PRO A 71 -12.86 -3.18 6.80
CA PRO A 71 -12.99 -4.37 7.64
C PRO A 71 -12.81 -5.67 6.84
N LEU A 72 -13.10 -5.62 5.54
CA LEU A 72 -13.01 -6.73 4.59
C LEU A 72 -11.72 -6.64 3.75
N PRO A 73 -11.04 -7.76 3.49
CA PRO A 73 -9.90 -7.80 2.57
C PRO A 73 -10.30 -7.46 1.14
N PHE A 74 -9.37 -6.82 0.44
CA PHE A 74 -9.43 -6.63 -1.00
C PHE A 74 -8.86 -7.86 -1.71
N VAL A 75 -9.52 -8.26 -2.80
CA VAL A 75 -9.07 -9.33 -3.68
C VAL A 75 -9.03 -8.80 -5.11
N LEU A 76 -7.82 -8.78 -5.69
CA LEU A 76 -7.60 -8.40 -7.08
C LEU A 76 -7.29 -9.64 -7.91
N CYS A 77 -8.10 -9.90 -8.94
CA CYS A 77 -7.84 -10.94 -9.92
C CYS A 77 -7.99 -10.35 -11.33
N GLY A 78 -6.90 -10.34 -12.10
CA GLY A 78 -6.84 -9.59 -13.37
C GLY A 78 -7.03 -8.09 -13.13
N THR A 79 -8.14 -7.53 -13.65
CA THR A 79 -8.52 -6.12 -13.49
C THR A 79 -9.59 -5.90 -12.41
N ALA A 80 -10.30 -6.96 -12.00
CA ALA A 80 -11.40 -6.90 -11.06
C ALA A 80 -10.88 -6.86 -9.61
N LEU A 81 -11.21 -5.78 -8.91
CA LEU A 81 -10.95 -5.60 -7.49
C LEU A 81 -12.28 -5.66 -6.75
N ILE A 82 -12.39 -6.53 -5.75
CA ILE A 82 -13.58 -6.70 -4.92
C ILE A 82 -13.19 -6.85 -3.46
N THR A 83 -14.10 -6.55 -2.55
CA THR A 83 -13.96 -6.92 -1.13
C THR A 83 -14.66 -8.25 -0.88
N LEU A 84 -14.03 -9.14 -0.10
CA LEU A 84 -14.58 -10.45 0.24
C LEU A 84 -14.51 -10.70 1.74
N GLU A 85 -15.26 -11.68 2.23
CA GLU A 85 -15.14 -12.14 3.61
C GLU A 85 -13.75 -12.73 3.89
N ARG A 86 -13.27 -12.59 5.14
CA ARG A 86 -11.94 -13.08 5.56
C ARG A 86 -11.77 -14.58 5.37
N ASP A 87 -12.86 -15.34 5.46
CA ASP A 87 -12.88 -16.79 5.23
C ASP A 87 -12.53 -17.16 3.78
N PHE A 88 -12.57 -16.22 2.83
CA PHE A 88 -12.14 -16.46 1.47
C PHE A 88 -10.70 -16.98 1.40
N LEU A 89 -9.80 -16.53 2.28
CA LEU A 89 -8.43 -17.04 2.32
C LEU A 89 -8.37 -18.53 2.71
N HIS A 90 -9.28 -18.97 3.58
CA HIS A 90 -9.43 -20.38 3.93
C HIS A 90 -9.97 -21.19 2.74
N VAL A 91 -10.98 -20.67 2.04
CA VAL A 91 -11.52 -21.28 0.80
C VAL A 91 -10.43 -21.39 -0.27
N LEU A 92 -9.64 -20.34 -0.46
CA LEU A 92 -8.55 -20.31 -1.43
C LEU A 92 -7.53 -21.42 -1.17
N LYS A 93 -7.17 -21.66 0.09
CA LYS A 93 -6.22 -22.71 0.49
C LYS A 93 -6.81 -24.11 0.45
N SER A 94 -8.03 -24.28 0.97
CA SER A 94 -8.61 -25.62 1.21
C SER A 94 -9.37 -26.19 0.02
N LYS A 95 -9.97 -25.33 -0.82
CA LYS A 95 -10.80 -25.75 -1.96
C LYS A 95 -10.21 -25.38 -3.30
N LEU A 96 -9.47 -24.26 -3.37
CA LEU A 96 -8.90 -23.76 -4.62
C LEU A 96 -7.38 -23.97 -4.74
N GLY A 97 -6.77 -24.73 -3.84
CA GLY A 97 -5.32 -24.97 -3.83
C GLY A 97 -4.79 -25.68 -5.09
N GLY A 98 -5.64 -26.39 -5.83
CA GLY A 98 -5.29 -26.97 -7.13
C GLY A 98 -5.22 -25.95 -8.28
N VAL A 99 -5.79 -24.75 -8.09
CA VAL A 99 -5.86 -23.66 -9.08
C VAL A 99 -4.95 -22.50 -8.68
N TRP A 100 -4.85 -22.21 -7.39
CA TRP A 100 -4.13 -21.05 -6.87
C TRP A 100 -3.08 -21.48 -5.84
N THR A 101 -1.81 -21.29 -6.20
CA THR A 101 -0.69 -21.59 -5.30
C THR A 101 -0.13 -20.29 -4.71
N HIS A 102 0.04 -20.26 -3.38
CA HIS A 102 0.67 -19.14 -2.69
C HIS A 102 2.12 -18.95 -3.16
N ARG A 103 2.50 -17.71 -3.47
CA ARG A 103 3.85 -17.37 -3.98
C ARG A 103 4.60 -16.43 -3.06
N GLN A 104 3.92 -15.44 -2.51
CA GLN A 104 4.57 -14.37 -1.78
C GLN A 104 3.63 -13.83 -0.71
N GLN A 105 4.21 -13.46 0.43
CA GLN A 105 3.53 -12.69 1.45
C GLN A 105 4.37 -11.46 1.81
N LEU A 106 3.73 -10.30 1.79
CA LEU A 106 4.28 -9.03 2.23
C LEU A 106 3.52 -8.57 3.47
N ARG A 107 4.23 -8.02 4.45
CA ARG A 107 3.61 -7.42 5.64
C ARG A 107 4.21 -6.05 5.89
N ALA A 108 3.39 -5.07 6.24
CA ALA A 108 3.89 -3.82 6.78
C ALA A 108 3.50 -3.64 8.23
N ASP A 109 4.40 -3.04 8.99
CA ASP A 109 4.18 -2.64 10.38
C ASP A 109 4.74 -1.23 10.60
N GLY A 110 3.98 -0.39 11.31
CA GLY A 110 4.43 0.95 11.65
C GLY A 110 3.35 1.77 12.36
N VAL A 111 3.34 3.07 12.09
CA VAL A 111 2.56 4.05 12.85
C VAL A 111 1.70 4.91 11.94
N GLY A 112 0.51 5.25 12.43
CA GLY A 112 -0.31 6.32 11.90
C GLY A 112 -0.15 7.60 12.72
N CYS A 113 -0.18 8.74 12.05
CA CYS A 113 -0.31 10.04 12.67
C CYS A 113 -1.24 10.96 11.87
N ASP A 114 -1.83 11.92 12.58
CA ASP A 114 -2.58 13.03 12.00
C ASP A 114 -1.71 14.29 12.04
N ILE A 115 -1.73 15.06 10.95
CA ILE A 115 -0.98 16.29 10.73
C ILE A 115 -1.92 17.27 10.04
N GLU A 116 -2.53 18.19 10.80
CA GLU A 116 -3.49 19.17 10.25
C GLU A 116 -4.54 18.51 9.34
N ASP A 117 -4.55 18.85 8.04
CA ASP A 117 -5.45 18.32 7.01
C ASP A 117 -5.00 16.98 6.41
N PHE A 118 -3.96 16.36 6.97
CA PHE A 118 -3.37 15.13 6.50
C PHE A 118 -3.49 14.02 7.54
N ARG A 119 -3.67 12.79 7.03
CA ARG A 119 -3.40 11.58 7.79
C ARG A 119 -2.27 10.82 7.10
N VAL A 120 -1.25 10.49 7.86
CA VAL A 120 -0.04 9.86 7.35
C VAL A 120 0.18 8.53 8.07
N ARG A 121 0.43 7.47 7.31
CA ARG A 121 0.81 6.17 7.86
C ARG A 121 2.15 5.75 7.29
N VAL A 122 3.10 5.46 8.15
CA VAL A 122 4.46 5.08 7.79
C VAL A 122 4.67 3.65 8.24
N GLY A 123 5.03 2.74 7.34
CA GLY A 123 5.28 1.34 7.67
C GLY A 123 6.50 0.76 6.98
N ARG A 124 7.20 -0.13 7.68
CA ARG A 124 8.29 -0.94 7.12
C ARG A 124 7.69 -2.14 6.43
N LEU A 125 8.06 -2.37 5.18
CA LEU A 125 7.53 -3.46 4.38
C LEU A 125 8.50 -4.65 4.40
N PHE A 126 8.02 -5.83 4.77
CA PHE A 126 8.80 -7.05 4.87
C PHE A 126 8.27 -8.15 3.96
N MET A 127 9.19 -8.94 3.41
CA MET A 127 8.92 -10.21 2.73
C MET A 127 9.67 -11.33 3.45
N GLY A 128 8.98 -12.07 4.31
CA GLY A 128 9.66 -12.90 5.31
C GLY A 128 10.46 -12.02 6.26
N GLU A 129 11.76 -12.26 6.38
CA GLU A 129 12.68 -11.46 7.21
C GLU A 129 13.33 -10.30 6.43
N GLN A 130 13.16 -10.25 5.10
CA GLN A 130 13.78 -9.22 4.28
C GLN A 130 12.97 -7.93 4.31
N ASN A 131 13.59 -6.85 4.80
CA ASN A 131 13.06 -5.50 4.61
C ASN A 131 13.11 -5.12 3.12
N LYS A 132 11.97 -4.70 2.57
CA LYS A 132 11.82 -4.24 1.19
C LYS A 132 11.80 -2.73 1.07
N GLY A 133 11.61 -2.01 2.17
CA GLY A 133 11.63 -0.56 2.22
C GLY A 133 10.54 0.02 3.10
N VAL A 134 10.16 1.26 2.83
CA VAL A 134 9.19 2.03 3.60
C VAL A 134 8.03 2.45 2.71
N VAL A 135 6.82 2.24 3.22
CA VAL A 135 5.58 2.73 2.63
C VAL A 135 5.11 3.93 3.44
N LEU A 136 4.81 5.02 2.74
CA LEU A 136 4.11 6.19 3.26
C LEU A 136 2.74 6.24 2.59
N GLU A 137 1.69 6.00 3.35
CA GLU A 137 0.32 6.33 2.94
C GLU A 137 0.03 7.76 3.40
N VAL A 138 -0.31 8.63 2.45
CA VAL A 138 -0.64 10.04 2.73
C VAL A 138 -2.06 10.28 2.23
N GLU A 139 -2.94 10.65 3.16
CA GLU A 139 -4.35 10.95 2.92
C GLU A 139 -4.57 12.44 3.14
N TYR A 140 -5.10 13.14 2.13
CA TYR A 140 -5.43 14.57 2.23
C TYR A 140 -6.95 14.72 2.40
N LEU A 141 -7.35 15.13 3.60
CA LEU A 141 -8.73 15.13 4.08
C LEU A 141 -9.70 16.07 3.35
N PRO A 142 -9.29 17.26 2.87
CA PRO A 142 -10.20 18.26 2.29
C PRO A 142 -10.75 17.94 0.90
N VAL A 143 -10.19 16.97 0.17
CA VAL A 143 -10.59 16.69 -1.22
C VAL A 143 -10.84 15.21 -1.45
N ASP A 144 -11.73 14.94 -2.40
CA ASP A 144 -12.16 13.61 -2.81
C ASP A 144 -11.87 13.32 -4.28
N THR A 145 -11.16 14.19 -5.01
CA THR A 145 -10.78 13.93 -6.41
C THR A 145 -9.27 13.94 -6.58
N ILE A 146 -8.74 12.92 -7.26
CA ILE A 146 -7.29 12.76 -7.42
C ILE A 146 -6.65 13.93 -8.18
N ALA A 147 -7.38 14.57 -9.11
CA ALA A 147 -6.89 15.76 -9.82
C ALA A 147 -6.54 16.92 -8.87
N ALA A 148 -7.33 17.11 -7.81
CA ALA A 148 -7.10 18.14 -6.80
C ALA A 148 -6.11 17.68 -5.72
N GLY A 149 -6.18 16.41 -5.30
CA GLY A 149 -5.36 15.90 -4.20
C GLY A 149 -3.92 15.54 -4.58
N GLU A 150 -3.66 15.02 -5.78
CA GLU A 150 -2.33 14.53 -6.16
C GLU A 150 -1.22 15.59 -6.05
N PRO A 151 -1.38 16.83 -6.55
CA PRO A 151 -0.35 17.87 -6.40
C PRO A 151 -0.04 18.16 -4.93
N VAL A 152 -1.06 18.26 -4.08
CA VAL A 152 -0.93 18.53 -2.64
C VAL A 152 -0.19 17.39 -1.93
N LEU A 153 -0.50 16.14 -2.27
CA LEU A 153 0.16 14.97 -1.70
C LEU A 153 1.65 14.91 -2.09
N ARG A 154 1.98 15.29 -3.34
CA ARG A 154 3.37 15.37 -3.81
C ARG A 154 4.13 16.48 -3.10
N ASP A 155 3.56 17.68 -3.04
CA ASP A 155 4.16 18.82 -2.36
C ASP A 155 4.40 18.53 -0.87
N PHE A 156 3.48 17.81 -0.21
CA PHE A 156 3.65 17.37 1.18
C PHE A 156 4.89 16.48 1.35
N VAL A 157 5.06 15.44 0.52
CA VAL A 157 6.21 14.52 0.62
C VAL A 157 7.51 15.18 0.17
N ASP A 158 7.48 15.99 -0.88
CA ASP A 158 8.64 16.76 -1.34
C ASP A 158 9.10 17.74 -0.23
N GLY A 159 8.13 18.32 0.47
CA GLY A 159 8.34 19.14 1.66
C GLY A 159 8.99 18.41 2.85
N LEU A 160 9.08 17.08 2.86
CA LEU A 160 9.85 16.34 3.87
C LEU A 160 11.36 16.34 3.59
N GLU A 161 11.78 16.68 2.37
CA GLU A 161 13.17 16.65 1.89
C GLU A 161 13.87 15.33 2.23
N LEU A 162 13.21 14.23 1.85
CA LEU A 162 13.78 12.89 2.04
C LEU A 162 14.96 12.70 1.08
N PRO A 163 16.10 12.16 1.57
CA PRO A 163 17.29 11.98 0.74
C PRO A 163 17.18 10.81 -0.26
N TRP A 164 16.09 10.03 -0.19
CA TRP A 164 15.83 8.89 -1.06
C TRP A 164 14.70 9.19 -2.02
N ALA A 165 14.89 8.79 -3.27
CA ALA A 165 13.81 8.76 -4.25
C ALA A 165 12.85 7.60 -3.94
N GLY A 166 11.55 7.88 -4.01
CA GLY A 166 10.48 6.91 -3.93
C GLY A 166 9.58 6.99 -5.15
N LYS A 167 8.60 6.09 -5.20
CA LYS A 167 7.63 6.00 -6.28
C LYS A 167 6.21 6.19 -5.74
N TRP A 168 5.45 7.02 -6.42
CA TRP A 168 4.04 7.26 -6.15
C TRP A 168 3.13 6.23 -6.82
N PHE A 169 2.03 5.90 -6.14
CA PHE A 169 0.93 5.07 -6.62
C PHE A 169 -0.40 5.70 -6.20
N PHE A 170 -1.29 5.93 -7.19
CA PHE A 170 -2.59 6.59 -7.02
C PHE A 170 -3.73 5.77 -7.64
N GLY A 171 -3.55 4.47 -7.85
CA GLY A 171 -4.53 3.61 -8.51
C GLY A 171 -4.80 4.03 -9.97
N SER A 172 -5.56 3.20 -10.69
CA SER A 172 -5.83 3.41 -12.13
C SER A 172 -7.12 4.20 -12.39
N GLY A 173 -7.52 5.09 -11.49
CA GLY A 173 -8.82 5.79 -11.52
C GLY A 173 -8.91 6.92 -12.56
N ASP A 174 -10.13 7.23 -12.98
CA ASP A 174 -10.44 8.43 -13.77
C ASP A 174 -10.24 9.68 -12.91
N ARG A 175 -9.44 10.64 -13.40
CA ARG A 175 -9.00 11.79 -12.58
C ARG A 175 -10.12 12.73 -12.17
N GLY A 176 -11.27 12.68 -12.85
CA GLY A 176 -12.45 13.50 -12.54
C GLY A 176 -13.47 12.82 -11.64
N LYS A 177 -13.26 11.56 -11.24
CA LYS A 177 -14.20 10.83 -10.38
C LYS A 177 -13.88 11.00 -8.91
N GLU A 178 -14.92 10.87 -8.09
CA GLU A 178 -14.77 10.77 -6.65
C GLU A 178 -13.92 9.55 -6.29
N TRP A 179 -12.97 9.77 -5.41
CA TRP A 179 -12.04 8.80 -4.88
C TRP A 179 -12.77 7.88 -3.91
N THR A 180 -12.55 6.58 -4.10
CA THR A 180 -13.18 5.53 -3.32
C THR A 180 -12.15 4.68 -2.60
N VAL A 181 -12.63 3.90 -1.63
CA VAL A 181 -11.83 2.90 -0.92
C VAL A 181 -11.18 1.89 -1.88
N MET A 182 -11.83 1.62 -3.02
CA MET A 182 -11.35 0.70 -4.04
C MET A 182 -10.15 1.27 -4.80
N ASP A 183 -10.07 2.60 -4.95
CA ASP A 183 -8.94 3.26 -5.61
C ASP A 183 -7.68 3.15 -4.74
N THR A 184 -7.81 3.38 -3.42
CA THR A 184 -6.72 3.14 -2.46
C THR A 184 -6.32 1.66 -2.43
N GLY A 185 -7.29 0.74 -2.37
CA GLY A 185 -7.00 -0.70 -2.42
C GLY A 185 -6.26 -1.13 -3.70
N ARG A 186 -6.62 -0.52 -4.84
CA ARG A 186 -5.92 -0.74 -6.12
C ARG A 186 -4.51 -0.18 -6.10
N ALA A 187 -4.30 1.03 -5.59
CA ALA A 187 -2.97 1.62 -5.44
C ALA A 187 -2.03 0.71 -4.63
N TYR A 188 -2.54 0.12 -3.54
CA TYR A 188 -1.79 -0.86 -2.77
C TYR A 188 -1.46 -2.12 -3.57
N CYS A 189 -2.44 -2.70 -4.27
CA CYS A 189 -2.21 -3.86 -5.13
C CYS A 189 -1.25 -3.57 -6.29
N GLU A 190 -1.10 -2.32 -6.73
CA GLU A 190 -0.11 -1.92 -7.73
C GLU A 190 1.29 -1.78 -7.12
N MET A 191 1.40 -1.12 -5.97
CA MET A 191 2.65 -0.95 -5.23
C MET A 191 3.27 -2.27 -4.80
N LEU A 192 2.43 -3.22 -4.34
CA LEU A 192 2.87 -4.49 -3.77
C LEU A 192 3.17 -5.58 -4.81
N ARG A 193 3.10 -5.26 -6.11
CA ARG A 193 3.55 -6.14 -7.20
C ARG A 193 5.07 -6.08 -7.33
N PHE A 194 5.77 -6.69 -6.38
CA PHE A 194 7.20 -6.98 -6.54
C PHE A 194 7.34 -8.10 -7.57
N ARG A 195 8.05 -7.80 -8.67
CA ARG A 195 8.40 -8.79 -9.71
C ARG A 195 9.79 -9.34 -9.46
#